data_AF-A0A813J4W7-F1
#
_entry.id   AF-A0A813J4W7-F1
#
_cell.length_a   1.000
_cell.length_b   1.000
_cell.length_c   1.000
_cell.angle_alpha   90.00
_cell.angle_beta   90.00
_cell.angle_gamma   90.00
#
_symmetry.space_group_name_H-M   'P 1'
#
loop_
_entity.id
_entity.type
_entity.pdbx_description
1 polymer ?
#
loop_
_entity_poly.entity_id
_entity_poly.type
_entity_poly.pdbx_seq_one_letter_code
_entity_poly.pdbx_strand_id
1 'polypeptide(L)'
;PLQLRINKLDALQATFLGAFLSRSSLVTYLNVRGASLGQSPSMLGRLMKELGSCSSLQHLDLSENGLGSEGMQAVCEAVAESDSIQELVLSDNHVGRMGAACLGDLCRQNQSVRKMDLSNNSVGTEGAIYIAAGLLENHALMSLNLELNSIGADAKQMLTAAVLIEELGFNRVIDTKLNRQGCPNQFSTVAATEAKEAKEAKEAAKEEEALLGAERSGAKRKTLLGKLQPLD
;
A
#
# COMPACT_ATOMS: atom_id res chain seq x y z
N PRO A 1 19.57 5.79 -18.10
CA PRO A 1 18.18 5.44 -17.73
C PRO A 1 17.36 5.25 -19.01
N LEU A 2 16.83 4.05 -19.21
CA LEU A 2 16.00 3.68 -20.36
C LEU A 2 14.53 3.77 -19.94
N GLN A 3 13.72 4.39 -20.80
CA GLN A 3 12.27 4.45 -20.64
C GLN A 3 11.61 3.55 -21.67
N LEU A 4 10.77 2.63 -21.22
CA LEU A 4 10.03 1.72 -22.09
C LEU A 4 8.55 2.08 -22.07
N ARG A 5 7.96 2.22 -23.25
CA ARG A 5 6.51 2.38 -23.42
C ARG A 5 5.98 1.28 -24.33
N ILE A 6 5.02 0.51 -23.85
CA ILE A 6 4.49 -0.65 -24.55
C ILE A 6 2.97 -0.56 -24.52
N ASN A 7 2.37 -0.32 -25.68
CA ASN A 7 0.92 -0.11 -25.79
C ASN A 7 0.12 -1.42 -25.85
N LYS A 8 0.76 -2.55 -26.20
CA LYS A 8 0.10 -3.85 -26.28
C LYS A 8 1.09 -4.94 -25.91
N LEU A 9 0.67 -5.83 -25.01
CA LEU A 9 1.41 -7.01 -24.61
C LEU A 9 0.56 -8.24 -24.88
N ASP A 10 1.13 -9.21 -25.59
CA ASP A 10 0.66 -10.59 -25.51
C ASP A 10 1.40 -11.35 -24.39
N ALA A 11 0.97 -12.59 -24.12
CA ALA A 11 1.52 -13.38 -23.02
C ALA A 11 3.01 -13.71 -23.20
N LEU A 12 3.46 -13.88 -24.45
CA LEU A 12 4.84 -14.17 -24.77
C LEU A 12 5.71 -12.92 -24.56
N GLN A 13 5.26 -11.78 -25.05
CA GLN A 13 5.90 -10.48 -24.86
C GLN A 13 5.99 -10.11 -23.37
N ALA A 14 4.94 -10.33 -22.58
CA ALA A 14 4.97 -10.07 -21.14
C ALA A 14 6.01 -10.93 -20.42
N THR A 15 6.15 -12.20 -20.83
CA THR A 15 7.17 -13.11 -20.28
C THR A 15 8.58 -12.63 -20.62
N PHE A 16 8.85 -12.28 -21.88
CA PHE A 16 10.16 -11.76 -22.27
C PHE A 16 10.47 -10.41 -21.64
N LEU A 17 9.48 -9.53 -21.53
CA LEU A 17 9.62 -8.24 -20.88
C LEU A 17 9.97 -8.42 -19.40
N GLY A 18 9.25 -9.27 -18.66
CA GLY A 18 9.57 -9.57 -17.26
C GLY A 18 11.01 -10.06 -17.10
N ALA A 19 11.40 -11.07 -17.87
CA ALA A 19 12.77 -11.63 -17.82
C ALA A 19 13.85 -10.61 -18.25
N PHE A 20 13.53 -9.70 -19.17
CA PHE A 20 14.42 -8.62 -19.55
C PHE A 20 14.59 -7.60 -18.42
N LEU A 21 13.49 -7.21 -17.76
CA LEU A 21 13.49 -6.24 -16.68
C LEU A 21 14.22 -6.77 -15.44
N SER A 22 14.01 -8.04 -15.06
CA SER A 22 14.68 -8.64 -13.90
C SER A 22 16.20 -8.71 -14.02
N ARG A 23 16.73 -8.59 -15.25
CA ARG A 23 18.18 -8.60 -15.55
C ARG A 23 18.72 -7.23 -15.94
N SER A 24 17.84 -6.25 -16.15
CA SER A 24 18.22 -4.93 -16.60
C SER A 24 18.54 -4.03 -15.41
N SER A 25 19.71 -3.40 -15.45
CA SER A 25 20.07 -2.31 -14.52
C SER A 25 19.83 -0.92 -15.12
N LEU A 26 19.34 -0.85 -16.36
CA LEU A 26 19.22 0.40 -17.11
C LEU A 26 17.79 0.92 -17.17
N VAL A 27 16.78 0.06 -17.05
CA VAL A 27 15.37 0.45 -17.22
C VAL A 27 14.86 1.06 -15.93
N THR A 28 14.66 2.36 -15.93
CA THR A 28 14.16 3.10 -14.77
C THR A 28 12.69 3.47 -14.89
N TYR A 29 12.12 3.35 -16.09
CA TYR A 29 10.74 3.73 -16.37
C TYR A 29 10.08 2.70 -17.28
N LEU A 30 8.95 2.16 -16.84
CA LEU A 30 8.10 1.26 -17.62
C LEU A 30 6.68 1.81 -17.66
N ASN A 31 6.17 2.02 -18.86
CA ASN A 31 4.78 2.36 -19.11
C ASN A 31 4.14 1.27 -19.96
N VAL A 32 3.16 0.60 -19.37
CA VAL A 32 2.33 -0.43 -19.98
C VAL A 32 0.86 -0.05 -19.87
N ARG A 33 0.56 1.26 -19.96
CA ARG A 33 -0.82 1.77 -19.93
C ARG A 33 -1.66 1.16 -21.04
N GLY A 34 -2.87 0.73 -20.71
CA GLY A 34 -3.82 0.25 -21.72
C GLY A 34 -3.42 -1.07 -22.39
N ALA A 35 -2.50 -1.84 -21.81
CA ALA A 35 -2.00 -3.09 -22.36
C ALA A 35 -2.94 -4.29 -22.10
N SER A 36 -4.14 -4.06 -21.57
CA SER A 36 -5.16 -5.07 -21.23
C SER A 36 -4.66 -6.17 -20.28
N LEU A 37 -3.73 -5.84 -19.37
CA LEU A 37 -3.14 -6.83 -18.45
C LEU A 37 -4.19 -7.51 -17.56
N GLY A 38 -5.25 -6.79 -17.15
CA GLY A 38 -6.33 -7.32 -16.33
C GLY A 38 -7.20 -8.36 -17.04
N GLN A 39 -7.20 -8.41 -18.36
CA GLN A 39 -7.93 -9.44 -19.13
C GLN A 39 -7.23 -10.81 -19.10
N SER A 40 -6.00 -10.87 -18.58
CA SER A 40 -5.23 -12.11 -18.50
C SER A 40 -4.46 -12.18 -17.17
N PRO A 41 -5.06 -12.76 -16.11
CA PRO A 41 -4.40 -12.89 -14.81
C PRO A 41 -3.06 -13.62 -14.87
N SER A 42 -2.92 -14.59 -15.77
CA SER A 42 -1.67 -15.33 -15.97
C SER A 42 -0.57 -14.47 -16.59
N MET A 43 -0.91 -13.56 -17.50
CA MET A 43 0.03 -12.60 -18.08
C MET A 43 0.49 -11.59 -17.01
N LEU A 44 -0.47 -11.00 -16.29
CA LEU A 44 -0.20 -10.05 -15.23
C LEU A 44 0.67 -10.67 -14.14
N GLY A 45 0.31 -11.86 -13.63
CA GLY A 45 1.07 -12.54 -12.59
C GLY A 45 2.51 -12.86 -13.00
N ARG A 46 2.74 -13.26 -14.26
CA ARG A 46 4.12 -13.47 -14.78
C ARG A 46 4.92 -12.18 -14.81
N LEU A 47 4.33 -11.10 -15.34
CA LEU A 47 5.01 -9.81 -15.41
C LEU A 47 5.32 -9.27 -14.01
N MET A 48 4.34 -9.30 -13.10
CA MET A 48 4.49 -8.82 -11.72
C MET A 48 5.55 -9.61 -10.96
N LYS A 49 5.57 -10.94 -11.08
CA LYS A 49 6.59 -11.79 -10.43
C LYS A 49 8.01 -11.38 -10.82
N GLU A 50 8.26 -11.15 -12.10
CA GLU A 50 9.61 -10.77 -12.56
C GLU A 50 9.95 -9.31 -12.22
N LEU A 51 8.93 -8.43 -12.18
CA LEU A 51 9.09 -7.03 -11.79
C LEU A 51 9.51 -6.85 -10.33
N GLY A 52 9.03 -7.71 -9.42
CA GLY A 52 9.42 -7.65 -8.00
C GLY A 52 10.93 -7.79 -7.78
N SER A 53 11.63 -8.48 -8.69
CA SER A 53 13.09 -8.63 -8.66
C SER A 53 13.87 -7.53 -9.41
N CYS A 54 13.19 -6.58 -10.04
CA CYS A 54 13.84 -5.53 -10.81
C CYS A 54 14.34 -4.40 -9.90
N SER A 55 15.66 -4.32 -9.69
CA SER A 55 16.28 -3.33 -8.79
C SER A 55 16.51 -1.95 -9.40
N SER A 56 16.27 -1.77 -10.70
CA SER A 56 16.49 -0.48 -11.39
C SER A 56 15.23 0.30 -11.71
N LEU A 57 14.06 -0.34 -11.67
CA LEU A 57 12.80 0.28 -12.07
C LEU A 57 12.30 1.26 -11.00
N GLN A 58 12.21 2.54 -11.37
CA GLN A 58 11.80 3.62 -10.46
C GLN A 58 10.38 4.09 -10.71
N HIS A 59 9.90 3.99 -11.95
CA HIS A 59 8.57 4.45 -12.35
C HIS A 59 7.84 3.33 -13.07
N LEU A 60 6.66 2.97 -12.57
CA LEU A 60 5.80 1.93 -13.12
C LEU A 60 4.41 2.50 -13.38
N ASP A 61 4.03 2.57 -14.66
CA ASP A 61 2.69 2.96 -15.09
C ASP A 61 1.91 1.75 -15.63
N LEU A 62 0.89 1.38 -14.86
CA LEU A 62 -0.03 0.26 -15.09
C LEU A 62 -1.47 0.78 -15.32
N SER A 63 -1.67 2.06 -15.61
CA SER A 63 -3.00 2.64 -15.76
C SER A 63 -3.82 2.03 -16.91
N GLU A 64 -5.14 2.13 -16.86
CA GLU A 64 -6.08 1.66 -17.90
C GLU A 64 -5.94 0.16 -18.26
N ASN A 65 -5.52 -0.69 -17.32
CA ASN A 65 -5.36 -2.13 -17.59
C ASN A 65 -6.54 -2.98 -17.11
N GLY A 66 -7.51 -2.39 -16.41
CA GLY A 66 -8.68 -3.10 -15.89
C GLY A 66 -8.30 -4.24 -14.94
N LEU A 67 -7.30 -4.02 -14.08
CA LEU A 67 -6.70 -5.06 -13.22
C LEU A 67 -7.71 -5.73 -12.28
N GLY A 68 -8.72 -4.98 -11.82
CA GLY A 68 -9.65 -5.45 -10.80
C GLY A 68 -8.96 -5.72 -9.46
N SER A 69 -9.70 -6.30 -8.50
CA SER A 69 -9.15 -6.62 -7.18
C SER A 69 -8.11 -7.74 -7.21
N GLU A 70 -8.31 -8.76 -8.04
CA GLU A 70 -7.37 -9.88 -8.17
C GLU A 70 -6.05 -9.45 -8.80
N GLY A 71 -6.12 -8.66 -9.88
CA GLY A 71 -4.92 -8.12 -10.49
C GLY A 71 -4.18 -7.15 -9.58
N MET A 72 -4.92 -6.37 -8.78
CA MET A 72 -4.30 -5.50 -7.78
C MET A 72 -3.52 -6.28 -6.73
N GLN A 73 -4.00 -7.46 -6.32
CA GLN A 73 -3.25 -8.31 -5.40
C GLN A 73 -1.85 -8.67 -5.95
N ALA A 74 -1.78 -9.10 -7.22
CA ALA A 74 -0.50 -9.42 -7.86
C ALA A 74 0.43 -8.20 -7.95
N VAL A 75 -0.13 -7.00 -8.16
CA VAL A 75 0.65 -5.75 -8.14
C VAL A 75 1.16 -5.44 -6.74
N CYS A 76 0.32 -5.53 -5.70
CA CYS A 76 0.75 -5.28 -4.33
C CYS A 76 1.89 -6.22 -3.93
N GLU A 77 1.77 -7.52 -4.22
CA GLU A 77 2.77 -8.52 -3.87
C GLU A 77 4.12 -8.19 -4.53
N ALA A 78 4.13 -7.88 -5.82
CA ALA A 78 5.35 -7.51 -6.54
C ALA A 78 5.98 -6.20 -6.06
N VAL A 79 5.16 -5.17 -5.81
CA VAL A 79 5.65 -3.87 -5.35
C VAL A 79 6.11 -3.93 -3.89
N ALA A 80 5.49 -4.77 -3.04
CA ALA A 80 5.94 -4.96 -1.67
C ALA A 80 7.38 -5.50 -1.59
N GLU A 81 7.77 -6.36 -2.54
CA GLU A 81 9.13 -6.89 -2.66
C GLU A 81 10.12 -5.91 -3.31
N SER A 82 9.64 -4.88 -4.01
CA SER A 82 10.47 -3.92 -4.73
C SER A 82 10.94 -2.77 -3.83
N ASP A 83 12.26 -2.60 -3.73
CA ASP A 83 12.91 -1.48 -3.05
C ASP A 83 13.25 -0.31 -3.99
N SER A 84 13.05 -0.48 -5.30
CA SER A 84 13.46 0.43 -6.36
C SER A 84 12.34 1.35 -6.86
N ILE A 85 11.09 0.88 -6.87
CA ILE A 85 9.94 1.63 -7.40
C ILE A 85 9.62 2.81 -6.48
N GLN A 86 9.66 4.02 -7.05
CA GLN A 86 9.38 5.28 -6.37
C GLN A 86 8.06 5.90 -6.81
N GLU A 87 7.62 5.64 -8.04
CA GLU A 87 6.37 6.15 -8.59
C GLU A 87 5.54 5.02 -9.19
N LEU A 88 4.33 4.88 -8.68
CA LEU A 88 3.39 3.84 -9.06
C LEU A 88 2.09 4.48 -9.55
N VAL A 89 1.79 4.31 -10.84
CA VAL A 89 0.57 4.85 -11.47
C VAL A 89 -0.39 3.69 -11.77
N LEU A 90 -1.53 3.69 -11.08
CA LEU A 90 -2.56 2.64 -11.15
C LEU A 90 -3.93 3.21 -11.47
N SER A 91 -4.00 4.42 -12.04
CA SER A 91 -5.28 5.06 -12.37
C SER A 91 -6.11 4.23 -13.36
N ASP A 92 -7.43 4.27 -13.19
CA ASP A 92 -8.40 3.60 -14.06
C ASP A 92 -8.20 2.07 -14.21
N ASN A 93 -8.19 1.36 -13.09
CA ASN A 93 -7.97 -0.09 -13.00
C ASN A 93 -9.08 -0.87 -12.28
N HIS A 94 -10.19 -0.22 -11.92
CA HIS A 94 -11.33 -0.84 -11.24
C HIS A 94 -10.95 -1.61 -9.96
N VAL A 95 -10.04 -1.04 -9.16
CA VAL A 95 -9.48 -1.65 -7.94
C VAL A 95 -10.56 -2.11 -6.96
N GLY A 96 -11.60 -1.29 -6.77
CA GLY A 96 -12.68 -1.55 -5.82
C GLY A 96 -12.21 -1.60 -4.36
N ARG A 97 -13.12 -2.00 -3.46
CA ARG A 97 -12.83 -2.09 -2.02
C ARG A 97 -11.73 -3.11 -1.69
N MET A 98 -11.79 -4.30 -2.29
CA MET A 98 -10.87 -5.40 -1.95
C MET A 98 -9.44 -5.11 -2.43
N GLY A 99 -9.28 -4.54 -3.62
CA GLY A 99 -7.97 -4.07 -4.07
C GLY A 99 -7.44 -2.92 -3.21
N ALA A 100 -8.31 -2.05 -2.69
CA ALA A 100 -7.91 -0.98 -1.77
C ALA A 100 -7.43 -1.50 -0.41
N ALA A 101 -7.99 -2.61 0.09
CA ALA A 101 -7.49 -3.27 1.30
C ALA A 101 -6.03 -3.72 1.11
N CYS A 102 -5.76 -4.38 -0.04
CA CYS A 102 -4.41 -4.77 -0.44
C CYS A 102 -3.44 -3.58 -0.54
N LEU A 103 -3.90 -2.47 -1.11
CA LEU A 103 -3.11 -1.23 -1.19
C LEU A 103 -2.83 -0.62 0.18
N GLY A 104 -3.74 -0.76 1.15
CA GLY A 104 -3.50 -0.39 2.55
C GLY A 104 -2.36 -1.20 3.16
N ASP A 105 -2.34 -2.51 2.95
CA ASP A 105 -1.25 -3.36 3.41
C ASP A 105 0.07 -3.08 2.68
N LEU A 106 0.02 -2.80 1.37
CA LEU A 106 1.18 -2.33 0.60
C LEU A 106 1.74 -1.03 1.20
N CYS A 107 0.88 -0.06 1.53
CA CYS A 107 1.32 1.17 2.18
C CYS A 107 1.98 0.88 3.52
N ARG A 108 1.46 -0.04 4.34
CA ARG A 108 2.10 -0.40 5.61
C ARG A 108 3.52 -0.97 5.40
N GLN A 109 3.68 -1.84 4.41
CA GLN A 109 4.90 -2.65 4.24
C GLN A 109 5.99 -1.95 3.40
N ASN A 110 5.60 -1.30 2.30
CA ASN A 110 6.54 -0.76 1.34
C ASN A 110 7.03 0.65 1.75
N GLN A 111 8.35 0.83 1.80
CA GLN A 111 8.99 2.10 2.14
C GLN A 111 9.81 2.69 0.98
N SER A 112 9.62 2.21 -0.25
CA SER A 112 10.28 2.71 -1.48
C SER A 112 9.39 3.66 -2.29
N VAL A 113 8.09 3.37 -2.38
CA VAL A 113 7.13 4.19 -3.14
C VAL A 113 6.98 5.57 -2.50
N ARG A 114 7.24 6.61 -3.29
CA ARG A 114 7.11 8.04 -2.92
C ARG A 114 5.85 8.67 -3.49
N LYS A 115 5.40 8.22 -4.67
CA LYS A 115 4.20 8.73 -5.33
C LYS A 115 3.32 7.59 -5.78
N MET A 116 2.03 7.68 -5.47
CA MET A 116 1.05 6.70 -5.88
C MET A 116 -0.18 7.40 -6.48
N ASP A 117 -0.56 7.01 -7.70
CA ASP A 117 -1.79 7.48 -8.34
C ASP A 117 -2.83 6.35 -8.38
N LEU A 118 -3.88 6.52 -7.59
CA LEU A 118 -5.03 5.62 -7.51
C LEU A 118 -6.29 6.28 -8.06
N SER A 119 -6.20 7.35 -8.85
CA SER A 119 -7.39 8.04 -9.36
C SER A 119 -8.30 7.14 -10.21
N ASN A 120 -9.61 7.40 -10.15
CA ASN A 120 -10.63 6.69 -10.94
C ASN A 120 -10.64 5.16 -10.74
N ASN A 121 -10.67 4.68 -9.48
CA ASN A 121 -10.53 3.25 -9.17
C ASN A 121 -11.68 2.65 -8.36
N SER A 122 -12.75 3.41 -8.14
CA SER A 122 -13.92 2.99 -7.34
C SER A 122 -13.53 2.47 -5.94
N VAL A 123 -12.51 3.05 -5.32
CA VAL A 123 -12.01 2.65 -3.98
C VAL A 123 -13.11 2.74 -2.91
N GLY A 124 -13.96 3.78 -2.98
CA GLY A 124 -15.05 4.01 -2.04
C GLY A 124 -14.57 4.39 -0.63
N THR A 125 -15.53 4.67 0.27
CA THR A 125 -15.25 5.07 1.66
C THR A 125 -14.50 3.99 2.43
N GLU A 126 -14.95 2.73 2.40
CA GLU A 126 -14.31 1.63 3.13
C GLU A 126 -12.89 1.34 2.61
N GLY A 127 -12.69 1.38 1.28
CA GLY A 127 -11.37 1.20 0.69
C GLY A 127 -10.39 2.30 1.11
N ALA A 128 -10.85 3.55 1.15
CA ALA A 128 -10.06 4.68 1.61
C ALA A 128 -9.65 4.57 3.08
N ILE A 129 -10.49 3.99 3.94
CA ILE A 129 -10.16 3.70 5.34
C ILE A 129 -9.00 2.71 5.45
N TYR A 130 -8.99 1.65 4.62
CA TYR A 130 -7.86 0.71 4.62
C TYR A 130 -6.55 1.38 4.20
N ILE A 131 -6.60 2.22 3.17
CA ILE A 131 -5.42 3.00 2.74
C ILE A 131 -4.96 3.93 3.86
N ALA A 132 -5.87 4.68 4.49
CA ALA A 132 -5.55 5.56 5.61
C ALA A 132 -4.87 4.78 6.76
N ALA A 133 -5.38 3.61 7.12
CA ALA A 133 -4.80 2.76 8.15
C ALA A 133 -3.38 2.29 7.82
N GLY A 134 -3.10 1.99 6.54
CA GLY A 134 -1.74 1.66 6.08
C GLY A 134 -0.79 2.85 6.13
N LEU A 135 -1.27 4.05 5.80
CA LEU A 135 -0.47 5.27 5.80
C LEU A 135 0.01 5.70 7.19
N LEU A 136 -0.70 5.31 8.26
CA LEU A 136 -0.28 5.54 9.65
C LEU A 136 1.09 4.92 9.96
N GLU A 137 1.43 3.82 9.28
CA GLU A 137 2.69 3.07 9.47
C GLU A 137 3.67 3.28 8.30
N ASN A 138 3.23 3.95 7.24
CA ASN A 138 4.08 4.32 6.12
C ASN A 138 4.82 5.63 6.44
N HIS A 139 6.12 5.73 6.14
CA HIS A 139 6.91 6.95 6.30
C HIS A 139 7.57 7.43 5.00
N ALA A 140 7.34 6.71 3.90
CA ALA A 140 7.97 6.91 2.61
C ALA A 140 7.12 7.73 1.63
N LEU A 141 5.81 7.49 1.60
CA LEU A 141 4.90 8.07 0.63
C LEU A 141 4.78 9.59 0.85
N MET A 142 4.93 10.33 -0.24
CA MET A 142 4.93 11.80 -0.29
C MET A 142 3.75 12.37 -1.11
N SER A 143 3.18 11.57 -2.02
CA SER A 143 2.04 11.99 -2.84
C SER A 143 1.09 10.82 -3.04
N LEU A 144 -0.20 11.08 -2.83
CA LEU A 144 -1.26 10.10 -3.06
C LEU A 144 -2.42 10.77 -3.80
N ASN A 145 -2.67 10.33 -5.03
CA ASN A 145 -3.84 10.78 -5.78
C ASN A 145 -5.00 9.81 -5.60
N LEU A 146 -6.11 10.28 -5.05
CA LEU A 146 -7.35 9.52 -4.83
C LEU A 146 -8.56 10.18 -5.50
N GLU A 147 -8.34 11.07 -6.48
CA GLU A 147 -9.43 11.69 -7.22
C GLU A 147 -10.34 10.67 -7.90
N LEU A 148 -11.62 11.00 -8.08
CA LEU A 148 -12.60 10.15 -8.77
C LEU A 148 -12.82 8.75 -8.13
N ASN A 149 -12.70 8.63 -6.81
CA ASN A 149 -12.90 7.36 -6.09
C ASN A 149 -14.16 7.26 -5.21
N SER A 150 -15.08 8.22 -5.30
CA SER A 150 -16.32 8.24 -4.51
C SER A 150 -16.10 8.05 -3.00
N ILE A 151 -15.18 8.84 -2.43
CA ILE A 151 -14.80 8.77 -1.01
C ILE A 151 -15.69 9.69 -0.17
N GLY A 152 -16.34 9.15 0.86
CA GLY A 152 -17.16 9.89 1.82
C GLY A 152 -16.36 10.81 2.74
N ALA A 153 -17.03 11.78 3.36
CA ALA A 153 -16.40 12.81 4.18
C ALA A 153 -15.56 12.24 5.34
N ASP A 154 -16.08 11.25 6.06
CA ASP A 154 -15.38 10.63 7.20
C ASP A 154 -14.06 9.99 6.77
N ALA A 155 -14.07 9.25 5.66
CA ALA A 155 -12.83 8.65 5.12
C ALA A 155 -11.84 9.71 4.62
N LYS A 156 -12.33 10.85 4.08
CA LYS A 156 -11.44 11.98 3.74
C LYS A 156 -10.77 12.55 5.00
N GLN A 157 -11.52 12.71 6.10
CA GLN A 157 -10.95 13.16 7.38
C GLN A 157 -9.90 12.19 7.91
N MET A 158 -10.16 10.88 7.86
CA MET A 158 -9.20 9.86 8.26
C MET A 158 -7.93 9.89 7.39
N LEU A 159 -8.07 10.03 6.06
CA LEU A 159 -6.93 10.19 5.16
C LEU A 159 -6.14 11.43 5.52
N THR A 160 -6.80 12.57 5.71
CA THR A 160 -6.16 13.83 6.12
C THR A 160 -5.43 13.68 7.45
N ALA A 161 -6.04 13.04 8.45
CA ALA A 161 -5.39 12.80 9.73
C ALA A 161 -4.19 11.86 9.61
N ALA A 162 -4.30 10.79 8.82
CA ALA A 162 -3.21 9.83 8.60
C ALA A 162 -1.98 10.48 7.93
N VAL A 163 -2.18 11.54 7.14
CA VAL A 163 -1.09 12.26 6.47
C VAL A 163 -0.59 13.50 7.20
N LEU A 164 -1.31 13.99 8.20
CA LEU A 164 -0.94 15.15 9.03
C LEU A 164 -0.28 14.77 10.36
N ILE A 165 0.20 13.53 10.53
CA ILE A 165 0.88 13.15 11.77
C ILE A 165 2.22 13.90 11.88
N GLU A 166 2.20 15.02 12.60
CA GLU A 166 3.34 15.90 12.90
C GLU A 166 4.32 15.31 13.95
N GLU A 167 3.93 14.23 14.63
CA GLU A 167 4.56 13.79 15.89
C GLU A 167 5.99 13.21 15.81
N LEU A 168 6.69 13.24 14.67
CA LEU A 168 8.07 12.72 14.59
C LEU A 168 9.09 13.67 13.96
N GLY A 169 8.83 14.98 13.92
CA GLY A 169 9.81 15.95 13.40
C GLY A 169 10.08 15.84 11.89
N PHE A 170 9.33 14.98 11.19
CA PHE A 170 9.27 14.94 9.74
C PHE A 170 8.10 15.81 9.32
N ASN A 171 8.42 16.95 8.72
CA ASN A 171 7.48 17.87 8.09
C ASN A 171 6.89 17.19 6.83
N ARG A 172 6.05 16.17 7.03
CA ARG A 172 5.53 15.31 5.96
C ARG A 172 4.13 15.78 5.59
N VAL A 173 4.04 16.55 4.51
CA VAL A 173 2.77 16.83 3.84
C VAL A 173 2.65 15.81 2.71
N ILE A 174 1.79 14.79 2.87
CA ILE A 174 1.38 14.01 1.69
C ILE A 174 0.35 14.83 0.95
N ASP A 175 0.63 15.15 -0.32
CA ASP A 175 -0.37 15.75 -1.19
C ASP A 175 -1.44 14.69 -1.50
N THR A 176 -2.53 14.71 -0.71
CA THR A 176 -3.72 13.91 -0.97
C THR A 176 -4.65 14.68 -1.89
N LYS A 177 -4.57 14.41 -3.18
CA LYS A 177 -5.51 14.99 -4.15
C LYS A 177 -6.85 14.29 -4.00
N LEU A 178 -7.76 14.96 -3.29
CA LEU A 178 -9.15 14.57 -3.11
C LEU A 178 -10.00 15.67 -3.76
N ASN A 179 -10.93 15.29 -4.63
CA ASN A 179 -11.75 16.24 -5.38
C ASN A 179 -12.39 17.31 -4.45
N ARG A 180 -12.25 18.60 -4.81
CA ARG A 180 -12.68 19.80 -4.04
C ARG A 180 -14.20 20.00 -3.93
N GLN A 181 -15.01 19.02 -4.31
CA GLN A 181 -16.46 19.12 -4.11
C GLN A 181 -16.81 18.81 -2.64
N GLY A 182 -16.94 19.87 -1.83
CA GLY A 182 -17.91 19.90 -0.73
C GLY A 182 -17.46 19.89 0.74
N CYS A 183 -16.18 20.06 1.09
CA CYS A 183 -15.79 20.17 2.50
C CYS A 183 -15.01 21.48 2.77
N PRO A 184 -15.60 22.47 3.50
CA PRO A 184 -14.89 23.67 3.89
C PRO A 184 -13.75 23.35 4.88
N ASN A 185 -12.59 23.97 4.65
CA ASN A 185 -11.36 23.89 5.45
C ASN A 185 -11.56 24.44 6.88
N GLN A 186 -12.17 23.68 7.78
CA GLN A 186 -12.21 24.02 9.22
C GLN A 186 -11.80 22.87 10.16
N PHE A 187 -11.45 21.69 9.64
CA PHE A 187 -11.30 20.47 10.45
C PHE A 187 -9.85 20.02 10.73
N SER A 188 -8.84 20.81 10.36
CA SER A 188 -7.43 20.39 10.52
C SER A 188 -7.00 20.18 11.97
N THR A 189 -7.66 20.83 12.95
CA THR A 189 -7.30 20.72 14.36
C THR A 189 -8.03 19.60 15.08
N VAL A 190 -9.33 19.39 14.82
CA VAL A 190 -10.15 18.41 15.53
C VAL A 190 -9.80 16.97 15.13
N ALA A 191 -9.61 16.72 13.83
CA ALA A 191 -9.26 15.40 13.31
C ALA A 191 -7.86 14.94 13.76
N ALA A 192 -6.94 15.87 14.02
CA ALA A 192 -5.61 15.56 14.55
C ALA A 192 -5.69 15.07 16.01
N THR A 193 -6.57 15.66 16.84
CA THR A 193 -6.83 15.21 18.21
C THR A 193 -7.47 13.82 18.26
N GLU A 194 -8.49 13.57 17.46
CA GLU A 194 -9.18 12.26 17.47
C GLU A 194 -8.29 11.12 16.94
N ALA A 195 -7.44 11.39 15.94
CA ALA A 195 -6.47 10.42 15.45
C ALA A 195 -5.36 10.12 16.47
N LYS A 196 -4.96 11.11 17.28
CA LYS A 196 -4.03 10.92 18.40
C LYS A 196 -4.63 10.02 19.47
N GLU A 197 -5.87 10.29 19.88
CA GLU A 197 -6.58 9.46 20.88
C GLU A 197 -6.78 8.02 20.40
N ALA A 198 -7.13 7.83 19.12
CA ALA A 198 -7.28 6.49 18.53
C ALA A 198 -5.95 5.71 18.45
N LYS A 199 -4.82 6.40 18.25
CA LYS A 199 -3.48 5.79 18.25
C LYS A 199 -3.05 5.40 19.67
N GLU A 200 -3.21 6.29 20.64
CA GLU A 200 -2.91 6.02 22.05
C GLU A 200 -3.72 4.83 22.57
N ALA A 201 -5.01 4.74 22.19
CA ALA A 201 -5.84 3.59 22.52
C ALA A 201 -5.35 2.27 21.89
N LYS A 202 -4.80 2.33 20.67
CA LYS A 202 -4.30 1.13 19.96
C LYS A 202 -2.94 0.68 20.48
N GLU A 203 -2.06 1.60 20.86
CA GLU A 203 -0.78 1.30 21.52
C GLU A 203 -1.01 0.74 22.92
N ALA A 204 -1.92 1.33 23.70
CA ALA A 204 -2.31 0.81 25.01
C ALA A 204 -2.88 -0.62 24.91
N ALA A 205 -3.74 -0.89 23.92
CA ALA A 205 -4.27 -2.23 23.70
C ALA A 205 -3.19 -3.27 23.34
N LYS A 206 -2.16 -2.85 22.58
CA LYS A 206 -1.04 -3.71 22.19
C LYS A 206 -0.09 -4.00 23.35
N GLU A 207 0.13 -3.03 24.24
CA GLU A 207 0.88 -3.23 25.48
C GLU A 207 0.14 -4.16 26.45
N GLU A 208 -1.17 -4.00 26.59
CA GLU A 208 -2.00 -4.86 27.45
C GLU A 208 -1.99 -6.31 26.96
N GLU A 209 -2.09 -6.54 25.65
CA GLU A 209 -2.00 -7.88 25.06
C GLU A 209 -0.61 -8.52 25.25
N ALA A 210 0.47 -7.72 25.17
CA ALA A 210 1.83 -8.17 25.42
C ALA A 210 2.06 -8.57 26.90
N LEU A 211 1.50 -7.81 27.84
CA LEU A 211 1.52 -8.10 29.27
C LEU A 211 0.76 -9.40 29.59
N LEU A 212 -0.45 -9.57 29.06
CA LEU A 212 -1.25 -10.79 29.23
C LEU A 212 -0.56 -12.02 28.63
N GLY A 213 0.16 -11.86 27.51
CA GLY A 213 1.00 -12.91 26.92
C GLY A 213 2.17 -13.31 27.83
N ALA A 214 2.84 -12.32 28.45
CA ALA A 214 3.96 -12.55 29.36
C ALA A 214 3.54 -13.26 30.65
N GLU A 215 2.39 -12.90 31.23
CA GLU A 215 1.85 -13.56 32.43
C GLU A 215 1.46 -15.03 32.16
N ARG A 216 0.83 -15.31 31.01
CA ARG A 216 0.51 -16.69 30.60
C ARG A 216 1.76 -17.54 30.38
N SER A 217 2.84 -16.93 29.88
CA SER A 217 4.16 -17.58 29.72
C SER A 217 4.81 -17.87 31.09
N GLY A 218 4.80 -16.91 32.01
CA GLY A 218 5.32 -17.06 33.37
C GLY A 218 4.58 -18.13 34.19
N ALA A 219 3.26 -18.18 34.09
CA ALA A 219 2.42 -19.18 34.75
C ALA A 219 2.71 -20.61 34.21
N LYS A 220 2.88 -20.77 32.89
CA LYS A 220 3.30 -22.06 32.30
C LYS A 220 4.68 -22.50 32.80
N ARG A 221 5.63 -21.58 32.96
CA ARG A 221 7.00 -21.87 33.43
C ARG A 221 7.03 -22.36 34.88
N LYS A 222 6.23 -21.76 35.78
CA LYS A 222 6.07 -22.21 37.18
C LYS A 222 5.43 -23.60 37.27
N THR A 223 4.43 -23.89 36.43
CA THR A 223 3.78 -25.20 36.40
C THR A 223 4.68 -26.31 35.85
N LEU A 224 5.59 -26.00 34.92
CA LEU A 224 6.61 -26.94 34.42
C LEU A 224 7.72 -27.21 35.46
N LEU A 225 8.17 -26.18 36.18
CA LEU A 225 9.18 -26.31 37.24
C LEU A 225 8.67 -27.10 38.46
N GLY A 226 7.37 -27.02 38.79
CA GLY A 226 6.76 -27.81 39.86
C GLY A 226 6.56 -29.31 39.55
N LYS A 227 6.77 -29.73 38.29
CA LYS A 227 6.62 -31.14 37.85
C LYS A 227 7.95 -31.88 37.69
N LEU A 228 9.08 -31.20 37.87
CA LEU A 228 10.40 -31.83 37.92
C LEU A 228 10.76 -32.14 39.38
N GLN A 229 10.24 -33.25 39.90
CA GLN A 229 10.85 -33.86 41.10
C GLN A 229 12.14 -34.56 40.67
N PRO A 230 13.21 -34.53 41.49
CA PRO A 230 14.43 -35.27 41.20
C PRO A 230 14.12 -36.77 41.17
N LEU A 231 14.61 -37.44 40.13
CA LEU A 231 14.73 -38.89 40.10
C LEU A 231 15.86 -39.25 41.08
N ASP A 232 15.49 -39.85 42.20
CA ASP A 232 16.42 -40.61 43.05
C ASP A 232 16.83 -41.93 42.37
#